data_AF-A0A2U1YPP4-F1
#
_entry.id   AF-A0A2U1YPP4-F1
#
_cell.length_a   1.000
_cell.length_b   1.000
_cell.length_c   1.000
_cell.angle_alpha   90.00
_cell.angle_beta   90.00
_cell.angle_gamma   90.00
#
_symmetry.space_group_name_H-M   'P 1'
#
loop_
_entity.id
_entity.type
_entity.pdbx_description
1 polymer ?
#
loop_
_entity_poly.entity_id
_entity_poly.type
_entity_poly.pdbx_seq_one_letter_code
_entity_poly.pdbx_strand_id
1 'polypeptide(L)'
;MTGIAGLSAATLSTLLGGRRAILTAQAAASSLFLLHFLLLGAWTAMLMCGLGLIQMAVRVQRQPSRTLGLLYGLTVPAALAVAVLSWQGPMSALSATGFLLATLGRWQTAVGRMRVFFVMATVVGAGHNLLAGSVFGLVSDAMGLCGHCVGLWRAGMFRSLIRRPPPAPRALSEASA
;
A
#
# COMPACT_ATOMS: atom_id res chain seq x y z
N MET A 1 1.52 22.99 -3.07
CA MET A 1 0.08 22.87 -2.73
C MET A 1 -0.54 21.54 -3.19
N THR A 2 -0.14 20.95 -4.32
CA THR A 2 -0.63 19.64 -4.79
C THR A 2 -0.30 18.46 -3.86
N GLY A 3 0.84 18.48 -3.16
CA GLY A 3 1.22 17.44 -2.19
C GLY A 3 0.29 17.36 -0.96
N ILE A 4 -0.25 18.49 -0.49
CA ILE A 4 -1.19 18.52 0.64
C ILE A 4 -2.54 17.91 0.24
N ALA A 5 -3.00 18.19 -0.99
CA ALA A 5 -4.20 17.57 -1.57
C ALA A 5 -4.02 16.06 -1.80
N GLY A 6 -2.81 15.64 -2.21
CA GLY A 6 -2.44 14.22 -2.30
C GLY A 6 -2.45 13.52 -0.94
N LEU A 7 -1.95 14.19 0.11
CA LEU A 7 -2.01 13.72 1.50
C LEU A 7 -3.45 13.51 1.94
N SER A 8 -4.29 14.55 1.82
CA SER A 8 -5.66 14.49 2.33
C SER A 8 -6.51 13.45 1.59
N ALA A 9 -6.31 13.29 0.27
CA ALA A 9 -6.92 12.20 -0.49
C ALA A 9 -6.40 10.81 -0.08
N ALA A 10 -5.11 10.67 0.22
CA ALA A 10 -4.51 9.43 0.72
C ALA A 10 -5.05 9.08 2.12
N THR A 11 -5.19 10.05 3.02
CA THR A 11 -5.79 9.83 4.35
C THR A 11 -7.26 9.48 4.22
N LEU A 12 -8.02 10.12 3.33
CA LEU A 12 -9.42 9.79 3.07
C LEU A 12 -9.57 8.38 2.49
N SER A 13 -8.61 7.93 1.66
CA SER A 13 -8.59 6.56 1.12
C SER A 13 -8.60 5.50 2.21
N THR A 14 -7.93 5.78 3.34
CA THR A 14 -7.80 4.82 4.43
C THR A 14 -9.10 4.63 5.21
N LEU A 15 -10.02 5.60 5.16
CA LEU A 15 -11.33 5.55 5.81
C LEU A 15 -12.38 4.79 5.01
N LEU A 16 -12.09 4.49 3.73
CA LEU A 16 -13.00 3.77 2.84
C LEU A 16 -12.93 2.27 3.12
N GLY A 17 -14.08 1.62 3.30
CA GLY A 17 -14.16 0.18 3.61
C GLY A 17 -13.86 -0.73 2.41
N GLY A 18 -14.06 -0.25 1.19
CA GLY A 18 -13.96 -1.05 -0.03
C GLY A 18 -12.58 -1.02 -0.69
N ARG A 19 -12.06 -2.20 -1.07
CA ARG A 19 -10.78 -2.34 -1.81
C ARG A 19 -10.66 -1.40 -3.01
N ARG A 20 -11.73 -1.32 -3.83
CA ARG A 20 -11.78 -0.43 -5.00
C ARG A 20 -11.64 1.04 -4.62
N ALA A 21 -12.34 1.47 -3.58
CA ALA A 21 -12.32 2.85 -3.10
C ALA A 21 -10.93 3.25 -2.58
N ILE A 22 -10.25 2.33 -1.88
CA ILE A 22 -8.85 2.52 -1.45
C ILE A 22 -7.95 2.67 -2.67
N LEU A 23 -8.04 1.76 -3.65
CA LEU A 23 -7.20 1.80 -4.86
C LEU A 23 -7.44 3.04 -5.73
N THR A 24 -8.69 3.49 -5.88
CA THR A 24 -9.02 4.69 -6.67
C THR A 24 -8.49 5.95 -6.01
N ALA A 25 -8.61 6.07 -4.69
CA ALA A 25 -8.10 7.22 -3.97
C ALA A 25 -6.55 7.22 -3.91
N GLN A 26 -5.93 6.04 -3.79
CA GLN A 26 -4.47 5.90 -3.90
C GLN A 26 -3.97 6.24 -5.32
N ALA A 27 -4.74 5.89 -6.35
CA ALA A 27 -4.44 6.26 -7.74
C ALA A 27 -4.52 7.78 -7.93
N ALA A 28 -5.58 8.42 -7.44
CA ALA A 28 -5.71 9.88 -7.48
C ALA A 28 -4.54 10.59 -6.77
N ALA A 29 -4.18 10.14 -5.56
CA ALA A 29 -3.03 10.65 -4.83
C ALA A 29 -1.72 10.43 -5.61
N SER A 30 -1.53 9.26 -6.21
CA SER A 30 -0.32 8.95 -6.98
C SER A 30 -0.20 9.78 -8.25
N SER A 31 -1.32 10.12 -8.91
CA SER A 31 -1.32 11.05 -10.05
C SER A 31 -0.87 12.46 -9.63
N LEU A 32 -1.34 12.94 -8.47
CA LEU A 32 -0.92 14.23 -7.92
C LEU A 32 0.58 14.24 -7.57
N PHE A 33 1.08 13.16 -6.96
CA PHE A 33 2.50 13.02 -6.65
C PHE A 33 3.36 12.89 -7.92
N LEU A 34 2.90 12.13 -8.91
CA LEU A 34 3.58 12.01 -10.19
C LEU A 34 3.75 13.36 -10.86
N LEU A 35 2.66 14.16 -10.94
CA LEU A 35 2.73 15.50 -11.49
C LEU A 35 3.65 16.41 -10.67
N HIS A 36 3.60 16.31 -9.34
CA HIS A 36 4.48 17.09 -8.47
C HIS A 36 5.96 16.76 -8.68
N PHE A 37 6.32 15.48 -8.75
CA PHE A 37 7.70 15.04 -8.96
C PHE A 37 8.19 15.32 -10.39
N LEU A 38 7.30 15.27 -11.38
CA LEU A 38 7.61 15.71 -12.75
C LEU A 38 7.99 17.19 -12.76
N LEU A 39 7.22 18.05 -12.08
CA LEU A 39 7.51 19.49 -11.99
C LEU A 39 8.79 19.80 -11.21
N LEU A 40 9.16 18.94 -10.25
CA LEU A 40 10.42 19.06 -9.50
C LEU A 40 11.65 18.49 -10.24
N GLY A 41 11.46 17.79 -11.37
CA GLY A 41 12.52 17.06 -12.06
C GLY A 41 13.03 15.83 -11.29
N ALA A 42 12.28 15.36 -10.29
CA ALA A 42 12.63 14.21 -9.46
C ALA A 42 12.25 12.88 -10.16
N TRP A 43 13.03 12.51 -11.18
CA TRP A 43 12.74 11.39 -12.08
C TRP A 43 12.50 10.04 -11.37
N THR A 44 13.30 9.70 -10.36
CA THR A 44 13.13 8.43 -9.61
C THR A 44 11.76 8.34 -8.96
N ALA A 45 11.35 9.40 -8.25
CA ALA A 45 10.07 9.44 -7.56
C ALA A 45 8.89 9.45 -8.54
N MET A 46 9.02 10.19 -9.64
CA MET A 46 8.04 10.21 -10.72
C MET A 46 7.82 8.81 -11.32
N LEU A 47 8.91 8.08 -11.64
CA LEU A 47 8.83 6.72 -12.21
C LEU A 47 8.19 5.74 -11.23
N MET A 48 8.58 5.76 -9.94
CA MET A 48 7.96 4.93 -8.90
C MET A 48 6.45 5.19 -8.77
N CYS A 49 6.04 6.46 -8.75
CA CYS A 49 4.62 6.82 -8.71
C CYS A 49 3.88 6.32 -9.96
N GLY A 50 4.49 6.41 -11.13
CA GLY A 50 3.92 5.94 -12.40
C GLY A 50 3.71 4.42 -12.41
N LEU A 51 4.72 3.65 -11.99
CA LEU A 51 4.60 2.20 -11.86
C LEU A 51 3.49 1.82 -10.85
N GLY A 52 3.41 2.55 -9.74
CA GLY A 52 2.31 2.40 -8.78
C GLY A 52 0.94 2.66 -9.41
N LEU A 53 0.82 3.71 -10.22
CA LEU A 53 -0.42 4.07 -10.90
C LEU A 53 -0.88 2.95 -11.85
N ILE A 54 0.05 2.37 -12.62
CA ILE A 54 -0.21 1.19 -13.46
C ILE A 54 -0.75 0.03 -12.61
N GLN A 55 -0.09 -0.28 -11.49
CA GLN A 55 -0.55 -1.35 -10.60
C GLN A 55 -1.98 -1.13 -10.09
N MET A 56 -2.31 0.12 -9.73
CA MET A 56 -3.64 0.47 -9.24
C MET A 56 -4.70 0.40 -10.35
N ALA A 57 -4.38 0.87 -11.55
CA ALA A 57 -5.25 0.79 -12.73
C ALA A 57 -5.55 -0.66 -13.14
N VAL A 58 -4.58 -1.56 -13.02
CA VAL A 58 -4.82 -3.00 -13.23
C VAL A 58 -5.70 -3.57 -12.11
N ARG A 59 -5.37 -3.26 -10.84
CA ARG A 59 -6.00 -3.91 -9.69
C ARG A 59 -7.37 -3.38 -9.29
N VAL A 60 -7.80 -2.23 -9.81
CA VAL A 60 -9.18 -1.74 -9.63
C VAL A 60 -10.20 -2.54 -10.46
N GLN A 61 -9.72 -3.16 -11.55
CA GLN A 61 -10.54 -4.00 -12.42
C GLN A 61 -10.96 -5.28 -11.69
N ARG A 62 -12.21 -5.70 -11.90
CA ARG A 62 -12.77 -6.89 -11.23
C ARG A 62 -12.17 -8.19 -11.77
N GLN A 63 -11.91 -8.23 -13.08
CA GLN A 63 -11.30 -9.36 -13.78
C GLN A 63 -10.26 -8.83 -14.79
N PRO A 64 -9.03 -8.55 -14.35
CA PRO A 64 -7.99 -8.09 -15.26
C PRO A 64 -7.62 -9.20 -16.25
N SER A 65 -7.41 -8.84 -17.52
CA SER A 65 -6.92 -9.76 -18.53
C SER A 65 -5.52 -10.28 -18.19
N ARG A 66 -5.13 -11.41 -18.79
CA ARG A 66 -3.78 -11.99 -18.59
C ARG A 66 -2.67 -10.99 -18.92
N THR A 67 -2.87 -10.18 -19.97
CA THR A 67 -1.96 -9.10 -20.37
C THR A 67 -1.80 -8.04 -19.29
N LEU A 68 -2.91 -7.61 -18.65
CA LEU A 68 -2.85 -6.65 -17.54
C LEU A 68 -2.16 -7.25 -16.30
N GLY A 69 -2.35 -8.55 -16.05
CA GLY A 69 -1.62 -9.28 -15.03
C GLY A 69 -0.10 -9.30 -15.27
N LEU A 70 0.32 -9.49 -16.54
CA LEU A 70 1.72 -9.42 -16.94
C LEU A 70 2.29 -8.00 -16.78
N LEU A 71 1.55 -6.98 -17.22
CA LEU A 71 1.93 -5.57 -17.01
C LEU A 71 2.13 -5.26 -15.53
N TYR A 72 1.22 -5.74 -14.67
CA TYR A 72 1.38 -5.62 -13.22
C TYR A 72 2.67 -6.30 -12.74
N GLY A 73 2.94 -7.54 -13.19
CA GLY A 73 4.17 -8.25 -12.83
C GLY A 73 5.44 -7.52 -13.26
N LEU A 74 5.44 -6.93 -14.48
CA LEU A 74 6.55 -6.17 -15.05
C LEU A 74 6.89 -4.90 -14.27
N THR A 75 5.95 -4.35 -13.50
CA THR A 75 6.25 -3.18 -12.66
C THR A 75 7.28 -3.46 -11.57
N VAL A 76 7.42 -4.72 -11.12
CA VAL A 76 8.40 -5.11 -10.10
C VAL A 76 9.84 -5.04 -10.61
N PRO A 77 10.23 -5.73 -11.69
CA PRO A 77 11.58 -5.60 -12.24
C PRO A 77 11.86 -4.19 -12.74
N ALA A 78 10.87 -3.47 -13.28
CA ALA A 78 11.03 -2.06 -13.64
C ALA A 78 11.36 -1.18 -12.41
N ALA A 79 10.70 -1.42 -11.28
CA ALA A 79 10.97 -0.66 -10.06
C ALA A 79 12.37 -0.95 -9.49
N LEU A 80 12.79 -2.22 -9.51
CA LEU A 80 14.14 -2.61 -9.12
C LEU A 80 15.19 -1.99 -10.05
N ALA A 81 14.96 -2.01 -11.37
CA ALA A 81 15.85 -1.37 -12.32
C ALA A 81 15.99 0.14 -12.04
N VAL A 82 14.89 0.85 -11.80
CA VAL A 82 14.94 2.27 -11.43
C VAL A 82 15.73 2.48 -10.13
N ALA A 83 15.54 1.65 -9.10
CA ALA A 83 16.28 1.77 -7.85
C ALA A 83 17.79 1.50 -8.00
N VAL A 84 18.17 0.55 -8.86
CA VAL A 84 19.57 0.25 -9.18
C VAL A 84 20.20 1.36 -10.02
N LEU A 85 19.49 1.88 -11.02
CA LEU A 85 19.99 2.97 -11.87
C LEU A 85 20.12 4.29 -11.11
N SER A 86 19.26 4.53 -10.12
CA SER A 86 19.26 5.72 -9.27
C SER A 86 19.89 5.47 -7.90
N TRP A 87 20.82 4.52 -7.82
CA TRP A 87 21.39 4.07 -6.56
C TRP A 87 22.06 5.20 -5.79
N GLN A 88 21.49 5.52 -4.62
CA GLN A 88 21.96 6.53 -3.68
C GLN A 88 22.24 5.90 -2.30
N GLY A 89 22.57 4.61 -2.30
CA GLY A 89 22.81 3.83 -1.09
C GLY A 89 21.51 3.43 -0.38
N PRO A 90 21.44 3.51 0.97
CA PRO A 90 20.36 2.92 1.76
C PRO A 90 18.97 3.51 1.46
N MET A 91 18.88 4.77 1.01
CA MET A 91 17.61 5.36 0.60
C MET A 91 16.99 4.62 -0.61
N SER A 92 17.77 4.28 -1.63
CA SER A 92 17.25 3.54 -2.80
C SER A 92 16.72 2.16 -2.41
N ALA A 93 17.39 1.47 -1.47
CA ALA A 93 16.96 0.18 -0.94
C ALA A 93 15.63 0.27 -0.17
N LEU A 94 15.48 1.29 0.69
CA LEU A 94 14.23 1.53 1.42
C LEU A 94 13.08 1.87 0.46
N SER A 95 13.33 2.70 -0.54
CA SER A 95 12.32 3.06 -1.55
C SER A 95 11.84 1.84 -2.34
N ALA A 96 12.78 0.99 -2.79
CA ALA A 96 12.45 -0.27 -3.45
C ALA A 96 11.66 -1.21 -2.53
N THR A 97 12.07 -1.35 -1.27
CA THR A 97 11.39 -2.20 -0.29
C THR A 97 9.96 -1.72 -0.01
N GLY A 98 9.78 -0.42 0.19
CA GLY A 98 8.46 0.20 0.36
C GLY A 98 7.56 -0.03 -0.85
N PHE A 99 8.11 0.09 -2.07
CA PHE A 99 7.38 -0.21 -3.30
C PHE A 99 6.98 -1.68 -3.41
N LEU A 100 7.86 -2.62 -3.06
CA LEU A 100 7.56 -4.06 -3.07
C LEU A 100 6.47 -4.41 -2.06
N LEU A 101 6.53 -3.88 -0.84
CA LEU A 101 5.49 -4.07 0.18
C LEU A 101 4.15 -3.50 -0.29
N ALA A 102 4.13 -2.31 -0.87
CA ALA A 102 2.92 -1.73 -1.44
C ALA A 102 2.37 -2.58 -2.60
N THR A 103 3.25 -3.15 -3.43
CA THR A 103 2.88 -4.08 -4.50
C THR A 103 2.19 -5.32 -3.91
N LEU A 104 2.83 -5.99 -2.94
CA LEU A 104 2.25 -7.15 -2.25
C LEU A 104 0.91 -6.82 -1.59
N GLY A 105 0.76 -5.62 -1.03
CA GLY A 105 -0.50 -5.12 -0.49
C GLY A 105 -1.60 -5.03 -1.54
N ARG A 106 -1.33 -4.42 -2.70
CA ARG A 106 -2.29 -4.32 -3.81
C ARG A 106 -2.67 -5.67 -4.43
N TRP A 107 -1.78 -6.65 -4.34
CA TRP A 107 -2.05 -8.03 -4.75
C TRP A 107 -3.11 -8.70 -3.87
N GLN A 108 -3.18 -8.34 -2.58
CA GLN A 108 -4.12 -8.97 -1.66
C GLN A 108 -5.58 -8.70 -2.06
N THR A 109 -6.40 -9.76 -1.99
CA THR A 109 -7.85 -9.70 -2.17
C THR A 109 -8.54 -9.27 -0.88
N ALA A 110 -8.06 -9.77 0.26
CA ALA A 110 -8.54 -9.39 1.58
C ALA A 110 -8.05 -7.98 1.94
N VAL A 111 -8.98 -7.05 2.14
CA VAL A 111 -8.71 -5.64 2.54
C VAL A 111 -7.84 -5.58 3.79
N GLY A 112 -7.99 -6.55 4.69
CA GLY A 112 -7.21 -6.56 5.91
C GLY A 112 -5.73 -6.84 5.72
N ARG A 113 -5.40 -7.90 4.97
CA ARG A 113 -4.02 -8.22 4.58
C ARG A 113 -3.40 -7.08 3.76
N MET A 114 -4.17 -6.50 2.84
CA MET A 114 -3.76 -5.32 2.07
C MET A 114 -3.31 -4.16 2.96
N ARG A 115 -4.09 -3.85 4.01
CA ARG A 115 -3.77 -2.77 4.96
C ARG A 115 -2.53 -3.07 5.79
N VAL A 116 -2.29 -4.33 6.19
CA VAL A 116 -1.06 -4.71 6.92
C VAL A 116 0.18 -4.45 6.06
N PHE A 117 0.16 -4.85 4.78
CA PHE A 117 1.27 -4.57 3.87
C PHE A 117 1.48 -3.06 3.66
N PHE A 118 0.40 -2.28 3.60
CA PHE A 118 0.52 -0.83 3.52
C PHE A 118 1.09 -0.19 4.79
N VAL A 119 0.71 -0.67 5.97
CA VAL A 119 1.35 -0.27 7.24
C VAL A 119 2.86 -0.53 7.18
N MET A 120 3.27 -1.74 6.76
CA MET A 120 4.70 -2.06 6.62
C MET A 120 5.40 -1.15 5.59
N ALA A 121 4.76 -0.90 4.45
CA ALA A 121 5.28 0.00 3.42
C ALA A 121 5.44 1.43 3.94
N THR A 122 4.48 1.93 4.73
CA THR A 122 4.53 3.26 5.34
C THR A 122 5.63 3.36 6.40
N VAL A 123 5.87 2.31 7.20
CA VAL A 123 6.98 2.29 8.17
C VAL A 123 8.34 2.36 7.46
N VAL A 124 8.49 1.61 6.36
CA VAL A 124 9.70 1.68 5.53
C VAL A 124 9.85 3.06 4.87
N GLY A 125 8.75 3.64 4.38
CA GLY A 125 8.68 5.00 3.84
C GLY A 125 9.09 6.06 4.86
N ALA A 126 8.66 5.92 6.12
CA ALA A 126 9.07 6.79 7.21
C ALA A 126 10.58 6.73 7.45
N GLY A 127 11.18 5.53 7.41
CA GLY A 127 12.63 5.36 7.47
C GLY A 127 13.35 6.08 6.33
N HIS A 128 12.83 5.97 5.10
CA HIS A 128 13.35 6.70 3.94
C HIS A 128 13.25 8.22 4.15
N ASN A 129 12.08 8.73 4.55
CA ASN A 129 11.85 10.15 4.73
C ASN A 129 12.64 10.74 5.90
N LEU A 130 12.92 9.93 6.94
CA LEU A 130 13.82 10.30 8.02
C LEU A 130 15.25 10.48 7.52
N LEU A 131 15.77 9.53 6.73
CA LEU A 131 17.10 9.64 6.14
C LEU A 131 17.21 10.80 5.14
N ALA A 132 16.13 11.10 4.41
CA ALA A 132 16.05 12.22 3.50
C ALA A 132 15.85 13.58 4.21
N GLY A 133 15.68 13.61 5.54
CA GLY A 133 15.42 14.84 6.30
C GLY A 133 14.06 15.49 6.00
N SER A 134 13.11 14.73 5.44
CA SER A 134 11.83 15.25 4.95
C SER A 134 10.77 15.24 6.05
N VAL A 135 10.64 16.37 6.76
CA VAL A 135 9.57 16.57 7.76
C VAL A 135 8.18 16.39 7.13
N PHE A 136 7.98 16.90 5.92
CA PHE A 136 6.71 16.75 5.21
C PHE A 136 6.40 15.29 4.86
N GLY A 137 7.43 14.52 4.46
CA GLY A 137 7.29 13.08 4.22
C GLY A 137 6.90 12.32 5.49
N LEU A 138 7.54 12.63 6.62
CA LEU A 138 7.21 12.01 7.91
C LEU A 138 5.79 12.31 8.38
N VAL A 139 5.29 13.54 8.18
CA VAL A 139 3.88 13.89 8.47
C VAL A 139 2.93 13.08 7.58
N SER A 140 3.25 12.92 6.29
CA SER A 140 2.50 12.05 5.37
C SER A 140 2.43 10.62 5.87
N ASP A 141 3.56 10.06 6.29
CA ASP A 141 3.66 8.68 6.75
C ASP A 141 2.86 8.49 8.04
N ALA A 142 2.94 9.45 8.98
CA ALA A 142 2.14 9.42 10.20
C ALA A 142 0.63 9.41 9.91
N MET A 143 0.16 10.27 8.98
CA MET A 143 -1.25 10.30 8.58
C MET A 143 -1.68 9.00 7.89
N GLY A 144 -0.86 8.47 6.98
CA GLY A 144 -1.12 7.18 6.31
C GLY A 144 -1.18 6.01 7.29
N LEU A 145 -0.23 5.96 8.23
CA LEU A 145 -0.15 4.93 9.25
C LEU A 145 -1.39 4.94 10.16
N CYS A 146 -1.76 6.12 10.68
CA CYS A 146 -2.98 6.30 11.48
C CYS A 146 -4.21 5.83 10.70
N GLY A 147 -4.34 6.24 9.44
CA GLY A 147 -5.44 5.85 8.58
C GLY A 147 -5.55 4.34 8.36
N HIS A 148 -4.45 3.67 8.06
CA HIS A 148 -4.43 2.23 7.88
C HIS A 148 -4.77 1.49 9.19
N CYS A 149 -4.21 1.92 10.33
CA CYS A 149 -4.49 1.37 11.66
C CYS A 149 -5.97 1.52 12.07
N VAL A 150 -6.56 2.71 11.88
CA VAL A 150 -7.99 2.94 12.13
C VAL A 150 -8.85 2.04 11.23
N GLY A 151 -8.48 1.90 9.96
CA GLY A 151 -9.17 0.97 9.05
C GLY A 151 -9.06 -0.50 9.48
N LEU A 152 -7.91 -0.93 10.00
CA LEU A 152 -7.71 -2.28 10.57
C LEU A 152 -8.56 -2.50 11.83
N TRP A 153 -8.62 -1.50 12.71
CA TRP A 153 -9.47 -1.52 13.91
C TRP A 153 -10.94 -1.66 13.52
N ARG A 154 -11.45 -0.78 12.63
CA ARG A 154 -12.85 -0.78 12.19
C ARG A 154 -13.27 -2.08 11.51
N ALA A 155 -12.35 -2.75 10.82
CA ALA A 155 -12.59 -4.05 10.20
C ALA A 155 -12.66 -5.21 11.22
N GLY A 156 -12.50 -4.97 12.53
CA GLY A 156 -12.62 -5.99 13.58
C GLY A 156 -11.51 -7.04 13.57
N MET A 157 -10.44 -6.83 12.81
CA MET A 157 -9.41 -7.84 12.59
C MET A 157 -8.51 -8.06 13.80
N PHE A 158 -8.30 -7.02 14.62
CA PHE A 158 -7.70 -7.17 15.95
C PHE A 158 -8.56 -8.04 16.88
N ARG A 159 -9.89 -8.05 16.73
CA ARG A 159 -10.77 -8.98 17.48
C ARG A 159 -10.72 -10.41 16.93
N SER A 160 -10.49 -10.58 15.63
CA SER A 160 -10.32 -11.90 14.99
C SER A 160 -9.04 -12.59 15.46
N LEU A 161 -7.93 -11.85 15.59
CA LEU A 161 -6.66 -12.37 16.12
C LEU A 161 -6.74 -12.78 17.61
N ILE A 162 -7.65 -12.17 18.37
CA ILE A 162 -7.85 -12.46 19.81
C ILE A 162 -8.89 -13.57 20.03
N ARG A 163 -9.81 -13.81 19.08
CA ARG A 163 -10.78 -14.90 19.18
C ARG A 163 -10.08 -16.24 18.93
N ARG A 164 -9.80 -16.99 20.00
CA ARG A 164 -9.55 -18.43 19.93
C ARG A 164 -10.70 -19.11 19.18
N PRO A 165 -10.43 -20.14 18.34
CA PRO A 165 -11.50 -20.93 17.77
C PRO A 165 -12.38 -21.49 18.90
N PRO A 166 -13.71 -21.51 18.75
CA PRO A 166 -14.58 -22.16 19.72
C PRO A 166 -14.11 -23.61 19.90
N PRO A 167 -14.08 -24.15 21.13
CA PRO A 167 -13.78 -25.55 21.34
C PRO A 167 -14.71 -26.38 20.46
N ALA A 168 -14.14 -27.34 19.73
CA ALA A 168 -14.90 -28.23 18.85
C ALA A 168 -16.10 -28.79 19.64
N PRO A 169 -17.31 -28.84 19.04
CA PRO A 169 -18.44 -29.45 19.71
C PRO A 169 -18.04 -30.87 20.11
N ARG A 170 -18.02 -31.14 21.42
CA ARG A 170 -17.90 -32.51 21.94
C ARG A 170 -19.03 -33.28 21.26
N ALA A 171 -18.65 -34.16 20.34
CA ALA A 171 -19.57 -35.13 19.78
C ALA A 171 -20.29 -35.78 20.96
N LEU A 172 -21.62 -35.66 20.97
CA LEU A 172 -22.50 -36.40 21.86
C LEU A 172 -22.35 -37.87 21.49
N SER A 173 -21.27 -38.49 21.96
CA SER A 173 -21.04 -39.93 21.90
C SER A 173 -21.54 -40.55 23.19
N GLU A 174 -22.79 -40.26 23.56
CA GLU A 174 -23.55 -41.05 24.53
C GLU A 174 -25.00 -41.14 24.02
N ALA A 175 -25.13 -41.70 22.82
CA ALA A 175 -26.33 -42.41 22.45
C ALA A 175 -26.05 -43.90 22.69
N SER A 176 -26.91 -44.50 23.53
CA SER A 176 -27.26 -45.92 23.53
C SER A 176 -26.14 -46.96 23.70
N ALA A 177 -25.95 -47.43 24.93
CA ALA A 177 -25.86 -48.86 25.27
C ALA A 177 -26.22 -49.05 26.75
#